data_AF-A0A7C3JRW8-F1
#
_entry.id   AF-A0A7C3JRW8-F1
#
_cell.length_a   1.000
_cell.length_b   1.000
_cell.length_c   1.000
_cell.angle_alpha   90.00
_cell.angle_beta   90.00
_cell.angle_gamma   90.00
#
_symmetry.space_group_name_H-M   'P 1'
#
loop_
_entity.id
_entity.type
_entity.pdbx_description
1 polymer ?
#
loop_
_entity_poly.entity_id
_entity_poly.type
_entity_poly.pdbx_seq_one_letter_code
_entity_poly.pdbx_strand_id
1 'polypeptide(L)'
;MPGYEAKAAQLAKMGADLIRPSGAPPFMLLGYAEERELIAGWAKKYGVQMFTSGQNHVRALRTLGIKKFVGATYFPERMNRVFARYFADAGFQVLALEGIDAPFAEVPKVPPEKILAFMKETAAKHKDAEGIYMLGSAWKTVEIIDRLEKETGLTVVHAGPARTWETQLRLGLRHPIQGYGRLLAEMPG
;
A
#
# COMPACT_ATOMS: atom_id res chain seq x y z
N MET A 1 -5.08 1.54 -20.11
CA MET A 1 -5.62 0.29 -19.51
C MET A 1 -7.13 0.17 -19.79
N PRO A 2 -7.54 -0.26 -21.01
CA PRO A 2 -8.93 -0.10 -21.47
C PRO A 2 -10.00 -0.83 -20.63
N GLY A 3 -9.71 -2.05 -20.18
CA GLY A 3 -10.65 -2.82 -19.35
C GLY A 3 -10.94 -2.17 -18.00
N TYR A 4 -9.93 -1.58 -17.37
CA TYR A 4 -10.08 -0.84 -16.11
C TYR A 4 -10.86 0.46 -16.32
N GLU A 5 -10.58 1.19 -17.39
CA GLU A 5 -11.27 2.44 -17.72
C GLU A 5 -12.77 2.20 -17.97
N ALA A 6 -13.12 1.16 -18.72
CA ALA A 6 -14.52 0.81 -19.00
C ALA A 6 -15.31 0.56 -17.70
N LYS A 7 -14.68 -0.10 -16.71
CA LYS A 7 -15.30 -0.32 -15.39
C LYS A 7 -15.37 0.94 -14.55
N ALA A 8 -14.34 1.79 -14.57
CA ALA A 8 -14.39 3.10 -13.92
C ALA A 8 -15.52 3.97 -14.50
N ALA A 9 -15.68 3.98 -15.82
CA ALA A 9 -16.77 4.69 -16.49
C ALA A 9 -18.15 4.14 -16.09
N GLN A 10 -18.29 2.81 -15.95
CA GLN A 10 -19.53 2.19 -15.49
C GLN A 10 -19.87 2.64 -14.06
N LEU A 11 -18.89 2.60 -13.14
CA LEU A 11 -19.10 3.02 -11.75
C LEU A 11 -19.43 4.52 -11.63
N ALA A 12 -18.78 5.36 -12.46
CA ALA A 12 -19.08 6.79 -12.49
C ALA A 12 -20.53 7.05 -12.94
N LYS A 13 -21.03 6.33 -13.96
CA LYS A 13 -22.43 6.39 -14.39
C LYS A 13 -23.41 5.90 -13.32
N MET A 14 -22.98 5.03 -12.42
CA MET A 14 -23.78 4.56 -11.28
C MET A 14 -23.80 5.55 -10.11
N GLY A 15 -23.11 6.69 -10.21
CA GLY A 15 -23.09 7.71 -9.17
C GLY A 15 -22.12 7.40 -8.03
N ALA A 16 -21.03 6.66 -8.29
CA ALA A 16 -20.02 6.41 -7.27
C ALA A 16 -19.31 7.71 -6.85
N ASP A 17 -19.18 7.96 -5.54
CA ASP A 17 -18.44 9.12 -4.99
C ASP A 17 -16.92 8.97 -5.12
N LEU A 18 -16.44 7.72 -5.13
CA LEU A 18 -15.03 7.37 -5.14
C LEU A 18 -14.81 6.05 -5.89
N ILE A 19 -13.85 6.05 -6.81
CA ILE A 19 -13.50 4.85 -7.59
C ILE A 19 -12.05 4.48 -7.34
N ARG A 20 -11.81 3.21 -7.00
CA ARG A 20 -10.47 2.69 -6.76
C ARG A 20 -10.13 1.57 -7.74
N PRO A 21 -9.50 1.89 -8.89
CA PRO A 21 -8.97 0.86 -9.78
C PRO A 21 -7.93 0.01 -9.03
N SER A 22 -8.12 -1.31 -9.01
CA SER A 22 -7.29 -2.20 -8.17
C SER A 22 -7.07 -3.59 -8.76
N GLY A 23 -6.01 -4.26 -8.30
CA GLY A 23 -5.56 -5.59 -8.74
C GLY A 23 -4.21 -5.92 -8.09
N ALA A 24 -3.55 -7.00 -8.52
CA ALA A 24 -2.14 -7.27 -8.16
C ALA A 24 -1.25 -6.21 -8.84
N PRO A 25 -0.78 -5.22 -8.06
CA PRO A 25 -0.88 -3.77 -8.33
C PRO A 25 -0.50 -3.39 -9.78
N PRO A 26 -1.44 -3.49 -10.74
CA PRO A 26 -1.09 -3.41 -12.16
C PRO A 26 -0.73 -1.98 -12.58
N PHE A 27 -1.22 -0.99 -11.84
CA PHE A 27 -0.95 0.43 -12.07
C PHE A 27 0.48 0.82 -11.67
N MET A 28 1.09 0.14 -10.70
CA MET A 28 2.50 0.36 -10.37
C MET A 28 3.45 -0.11 -11.48
N LEU A 29 2.99 -1.01 -12.36
CA LEU A 29 3.76 -1.48 -13.51
C LEU A 29 3.90 -0.42 -14.61
N LEU A 30 3.02 0.59 -14.62
CA LEU A 30 3.14 1.76 -15.50
C LEU A 30 4.28 2.70 -15.03
N GLY A 31 4.71 2.58 -13.77
CA GLY A 31 5.61 3.55 -13.16
C GLY A 31 4.89 4.75 -12.55
N TYR A 32 5.62 5.50 -11.74
CA TYR A 32 5.03 6.53 -10.85
C TYR A 32 4.40 7.70 -11.60
N ALA A 33 5.07 8.24 -12.63
CA ALA A 33 4.57 9.39 -13.38
C ALA A 33 3.35 9.02 -14.23
N GLU A 34 3.46 7.96 -15.03
CA GLU A 34 2.40 7.52 -15.95
C GLU A 34 1.11 7.12 -15.22
N GLU A 35 1.22 6.42 -14.08
CA GLU A 35 0.05 6.11 -13.24
C GLU A 35 -0.67 7.39 -12.80
N ARG A 36 0.08 8.41 -12.36
CA ARG A 36 -0.50 9.66 -11.89
C ARG A 36 -1.23 10.40 -12.98
N GLU A 37 -0.62 10.51 -14.16
CA GLU A 37 -1.24 11.15 -15.32
C GLU A 37 -2.51 10.41 -15.76
N LEU A 38 -2.45 9.07 -15.83
CA LEU A 38 -3.59 8.24 -16.22
C LEU A 38 -4.78 8.44 -15.26
N ILE A 39 -4.54 8.33 -13.95
CA ILE A 39 -5.59 8.42 -12.95
C ILE A 39 -6.13 9.85 -12.83
N ALA A 40 -5.28 10.87 -12.94
CA ALA A 40 -5.73 12.27 -13.00
C ALA A 40 -6.60 12.53 -14.24
N GLY A 41 -6.22 11.97 -15.39
CA GLY A 41 -7.00 12.02 -16.63
C GLY A 41 -8.38 11.39 -16.47
N TRP A 42 -8.45 10.19 -15.86
CA TRP A 42 -9.74 9.53 -15.59
C TRP A 42 -10.59 10.29 -14.58
N ALA A 43 -10.01 10.77 -13.48
CA ALA A 43 -10.74 11.54 -12.49
C ALA A 43 -11.36 12.81 -13.10
N LYS A 44 -10.60 13.53 -13.93
CA LYS A 44 -11.10 14.70 -14.68
C LYS A 44 -12.18 14.32 -15.69
N LYS A 45 -11.97 13.26 -16.47
CA LYS A 45 -12.89 12.80 -17.52
C LYS A 45 -14.24 12.37 -16.98
N TYR A 46 -14.25 11.68 -15.84
CA TYR A 46 -15.47 11.09 -15.27
C TYR A 46 -16.07 11.90 -14.13
N GLY A 47 -15.40 12.95 -13.66
CA GLY A 47 -15.89 13.81 -12.58
C GLY A 47 -15.97 13.10 -11.22
N VAL A 48 -15.24 12.00 -11.04
CA VAL A 48 -15.24 11.20 -9.81
C VAL A 48 -13.82 11.08 -9.30
N GLN A 49 -13.63 11.18 -7.98
CA GLN A 49 -12.31 11.01 -7.38
C GLN A 49 -11.79 9.59 -7.61
N MET A 50 -10.51 9.47 -7.96
CA MET A 50 -9.88 8.18 -8.19
C MET A 50 -8.50 8.09 -7.56
N PHE A 51 -8.15 6.90 -7.09
CA PHE A 51 -6.80 6.59 -6.63
C PHE A 51 -6.52 5.09 -6.75
N THR A 52 -5.24 4.74 -6.88
CA THR A 52 -4.75 3.35 -6.95
C THR A 52 -4.04 2.95 -5.67
N SER A 53 -3.63 1.68 -5.57
CA SER A 53 -2.79 1.21 -4.46
C SER A 53 -1.42 1.91 -4.42
N GLY A 54 -0.81 2.18 -5.58
CA GLY A 54 0.49 2.86 -5.64
C GLY A 54 0.39 4.27 -5.06
N GLN A 55 -0.56 5.06 -5.57
CA GLN A 55 -0.85 6.40 -5.06
C GLN A 55 -1.20 6.39 -3.57
N ASN A 56 -1.98 5.40 -3.11
CA ASN A 56 -2.35 5.26 -1.72
C ASN A 56 -1.16 5.07 -0.80
N HIS A 57 -0.27 4.14 -1.13
CA HIS A 57 0.90 3.85 -0.30
C HIS A 57 1.89 5.02 -0.31
N VAL A 58 2.10 5.69 -1.45
CA VAL A 58 2.91 6.91 -1.54
C VAL A 58 2.35 8.01 -0.64
N ARG A 59 1.02 8.21 -0.68
CA ARG A 59 0.35 9.22 0.16
C ARG A 59 0.47 8.87 1.65
N ALA A 60 0.26 7.60 2.01
CA ALA A 60 0.37 7.14 3.40
C ALA A 60 1.78 7.32 3.95
N LEU A 61 2.81 6.86 3.22
CA LEU A 61 4.22 7.03 3.62
C LEU A 61 4.58 8.51 3.81
N ARG A 62 4.20 9.39 2.88
CA ARG A 62 4.45 10.84 2.99
C ARG A 62 3.74 11.47 4.19
N THR A 63 2.50 11.08 4.44
CA THR A 63 1.71 11.63 5.56
C THR A 63 2.32 11.26 6.91
N LEU A 64 2.92 10.07 7.00
CA LEU A 64 3.62 9.59 8.19
C LEU A 64 5.06 10.11 8.29
N GLY A 65 5.52 10.93 7.34
CA GLY A 65 6.88 11.47 7.31
C GLY A 65 7.97 10.45 6.97
N ILE A 66 7.60 9.26 6.50
CA ILE A 66 8.53 8.17 6.15
C ILE A 66 9.18 8.48 4.79
N LYS A 67 10.51 8.53 4.74
CA LYS A 67 11.32 8.70 3.53
C LYS A 67 12.13 7.45 3.20
N LYS A 68 12.54 6.70 4.22
CA LYS A 68 13.29 5.44 4.09
C LYS A 68 12.52 4.30 4.72
N PHE A 69 12.32 3.20 3.99
CA PHE A 69 11.59 2.07 4.53
C PHE A 69 12.16 0.74 4.06
N VAL A 70 11.93 -0.28 4.87
CA VAL A 70 11.99 -1.68 4.44
C VAL A 70 10.60 -2.15 4.10
N GLY A 71 10.49 -3.02 3.11
CA GLY A 71 9.22 -3.58 2.70
C GLY A 71 9.26 -5.09 2.62
N ALA A 72 8.07 -5.67 2.75
CA ALA A 72 7.83 -7.06 2.45
C ALA A 72 6.68 -7.23 1.47
N THR A 73 6.81 -8.30 0.70
CA THR A 73 5.85 -8.69 -0.32
C THR A 73 5.73 -10.21 -0.36
N TYR A 74 4.86 -10.70 -1.24
CA TYR A 74 4.78 -12.10 -1.63
C TYR A 74 5.04 -12.27 -3.14
N PHE A 75 5.77 -11.31 -3.72
CA PHE A 75 6.09 -11.30 -5.14
C PHE A 75 7.54 -11.72 -5.39
N PRO A 76 7.84 -12.28 -6.57
CA PRO A 76 9.20 -12.59 -6.97
C PRO A 76 10.10 -11.35 -7.02
N GLU A 77 11.40 -11.54 -6.87
CA GLU A 77 12.41 -10.47 -6.85
C GLU A 77 12.33 -9.53 -8.08
N ARG A 78 12.08 -10.07 -9.28
CA ARG A 78 11.89 -9.27 -10.50
C ARG A 78 10.75 -8.25 -10.33
N MET A 79 9.67 -8.65 -9.70
CA MET A 79 8.52 -7.79 -9.47
C MET A 79 8.78 -6.80 -8.33
N ASN A 80 9.47 -7.24 -7.27
CA ASN A 80 9.91 -6.33 -6.21
C ASN A 80 10.83 -5.23 -6.74
N ARG A 81 11.72 -5.52 -7.70
CA ARG A 81 12.54 -4.47 -8.37
C ARG A 81 11.67 -3.40 -9.04
N VAL A 82 10.59 -3.80 -9.71
CA VAL A 82 9.65 -2.85 -10.34
C VAL A 82 8.96 -1.98 -9.28
N PHE A 83 8.48 -2.58 -8.20
CA PHE A 83 7.83 -1.84 -7.12
C PHE A 83 8.79 -0.93 -6.36
N ALA A 84 10.01 -1.39 -6.09
CA ALA A 84 11.05 -0.57 -5.48
C ALA A 84 11.37 0.63 -6.37
N ARG A 85 11.46 0.43 -7.69
CA ARG A 85 11.67 1.53 -8.64
C ARG A 85 10.52 2.54 -8.63
N TYR A 86 9.27 2.06 -8.60
CA TYR A 86 8.09 2.94 -8.48
C TYR A 86 8.19 3.86 -7.25
N PHE A 87 8.59 3.34 -6.09
CA PHE A 87 8.77 4.16 -4.88
C PHE A 87 10.01 5.06 -4.96
N ALA A 88 11.10 4.61 -5.58
CA ALA A 88 12.27 5.44 -5.82
C ALA A 88 11.94 6.65 -6.72
N ASP A 89 11.19 6.44 -7.80
CA ASP A 89 10.70 7.52 -8.68
C ASP A 89 9.72 8.45 -7.94
N ALA A 90 9.07 7.96 -6.87
CA ALA A 90 8.25 8.77 -5.97
C ALA A 90 9.05 9.52 -4.89
N GLY A 91 10.38 9.37 -4.85
CA GLY A 91 11.30 10.07 -3.96
C GLY A 91 11.63 9.36 -2.64
N PHE A 92 11.31 8.08 -2.51
CA PHE A 92 11.64 7.28 -1.31
C PHE A 92 12.95 6.52 -1.47
N GLN A 93 13.60 6.21 -0.35
CA GLN A 93 14.69 5.24 -0.30
C GLN A 93 14.14 3.88 0.15
N VAL A 94 14.09 2.93 -0.77
CA VAL A 94 13.67 1.56 -0.49
C VAL A 94 14.89 0.76 -0.07
N LEU A 95 15.06 0.58 1.24
CA LEU A 95 16.24 -0.09 1.82
C LEU A 95 16.23 -1.59 1.55
N ALA A 96 15.04 -2.18 1.57
CA ALA A 96 14.78 -3.56 1.20
C ALA A 96 13.35 -3.70 0.70
N LEU A 97 13.11 -4.63 -0.22
CA LEU A 97 11.76 -5.07 -0.58
C LEU A 97 11.79 -6.58 -0.79
N GLU A 98 11.68 -7.32 0.31
CA GLU A 98 11.89 -8.76 0.34
C GLU A 98 10.57 -9.53 0.13
N GLY A 99 10.61 -10.57 -0.70
CA GLY A 99 9.47 -11.46 -0.91
C GLY A 99 9.51 -12.59 0.11
N ILE A 100 8.37 -12.90 0.73
CA ILE A 100 8.26 -14.13 1.52
C ILE A 100 8.38 -15.35 0.60
N ASP A 101 9.13 -16.35 1.05
CA ASP A 101 9.30 -17.60 0.32
C ASP A 101 8.04 -18.48 0.42
N ALA A 102 7.08 -18.18 -0.45
CA ALA A 102 5.84 -18.94 -0.62
C ALA A 102 5.27 -18.75 -2.04
N PRO A 103 4.76 -19.82 -2.69
CA PRO A 103 3.98 -19.68 -3.91
C PRO A 103 2.74 -18.81 -3.68
N PHE A 104 2.34 -18.02 -4.67
CA PHE A 104 1.21 -17.08 -4.54
C PHE A 104 -0.09 -17.73 -4.01
N ALA A 105 -0.41 -18.94 -4.47
CA ALA A 105 -1.60 -19.69 -4.02
C ALA A 105 -1.55 -20.08 -2.53
N GLU A 106 -0.36 -20.19 -1.95
CA GLU A 106 -0.13 -20.57 -0.56
C GLU A 106 0.05 -19.36 0.37
N VAL A 107 0.23 -18.15 -0.18
CA VAL A 107 0.37 -16.90 0.59
C VAL A 107 -0.72 -16.71 1.65
N PRO A 108 -2.02 -16.97 1.37
CA PRO A 108 -3.07 -16.83 2.38
C PRO A 108 -2.98 -17.84 3.53
N LYS A 109 -2.22 -18.92 3.36
CA LYS A 109 -2.01 -19.99 4.35
C LYS A 109 -0.75 -19.76 5.19
N VAL A 110 0.11 -18.81 4.83
CA VAL A 110 1.30 -18.52 5.62
C VAL A 110 0.87 -17.98 6.99
N PRO A 111 1.33 -18.59 8.10
CA PRO A 111 0.96 -18.15 9.44
C PRO A 111 1.40 -16.69 9.68
N PRO A 112 0.54 -15.85 10.32
CA PRO A 112 0.89 -14.46 10.63
C PRO A 112 2.19 -14.33 11.44
N GLU A 113 2.45 -15.28 12.35
CA GLU A 113 3.68 -15.34 13.15
C GLU A 113 4.95 -15.48 12.31
N LYS A 114 4.90 -16.30 11.24
CA LYS A 114 6.03 -16.45 10.32
C LYS A 114 6.30 -15.14 9.57
N ILE A 115 5.23 -14.44 9.19
CA ILE A 115 5.36 -13.14 8.51
C ILE A 115 5.91 -12.10 9.49
N LEU A 116 5.42 -12.07 10.73
CA LEU A 116 5.93 -11.15 11.74
C LEU A 116 7.43 -11.34 11.99
N ALA A 117 7.88 -12.59 12.18
CA ALA A 117 9.29 -12.90 12.36
C ALA A 117 10.14 -12.40 11.17
N PHE A 118 9.68 -12.70 9.95
CA PHE A 118 10.30 -12.23 8.72
C PHE A 118 10.39 -10.70 8.65
N MET A 119 9.33 -9.98 9.03
CA MET A 119 9.34 -8.51 9.07
C MET A 119 10.36 -7.96 10.06
N LYS A 120 10.40 -8.55 11.27
CA LYS A 120 11.34 -8.13 12.31
C LYS A 120 12.79 -8.37 11.90
N GLU A 121 13.08 -9.52 11.31
CA GLU A 121 14.41 -9.84 10.80
C GLU A 121 14.83 -8.88 9.68
N THR A 122 13.92 -8.59 8.74
CA THR A 122 14.17 -7.62 7.67
C THR A 122 14.44 -6.23 8.25
N ALA A 123 13.60 -5.74 9.17
CA ALA A 123 13.79 -4.44 9.81
C ALA A 123 15.11 -4.38 10.62
N ALA A 124 15.48 -5.46 11.31
CA ALA A 124 16.69 -5.50 12.12
C ALA A 124 17.99 -5.35 11.29
N LYS A 125 17.99 -5.76 10.02
CA LYS A 125 19.11 -5.59 9.08
C LYS A 125 19.31 -4.15 8.62
N HIS A 126 18.27 -3.30 8.73
CA HIS A 126 18.26 -1.94 8.20
C HIS A 126 17.93 -0.93 9.31
N LYS A 127 18.95 -0.59 10.11
CA LYS A 127 18.83 0.27 11.30
C LYS A 127 18.39 1.70 11.00
N ASP A 128 18.49 2.14 9.75
CA ASP A 128 18.10 3.47 9.26
C ASP A 128 16.69 3.51 8.66
N ALA A 129 15.94 2.41 8.72
CA ALA A 129 14.54 2.38 8.32
C ALA A 129 13.69 3.27 9.23
N GLU A 130 12.80 4.07 8.63
CA GLU A 130 11.86 4.95 9.35
C GLU A 130 10.45 4.33 9.39
N GLY A 131 10.22 3.26 8.62
CA GLY A 131 8.95 2.56 8.58
C GLY A 131 9.04 1.21 7.88
N ILE A 132 7.96 0.45 8.00
CA ILE A 132 7.77 -0.87 7.40
C ILE A 132 6.63 -0.78 6.39
N TYR A 133 6.86 -1.26 5.17
CA TYR A 133 5.85 -1.33 4.12
C TYR A 133 5.41 -2.78 3.86
N MET A 134 4.10 -3.02 3.87
CA MET A 134 3.53 -4.34 3.58
C MET A 134 2.63 -4.26 2.35
N LEU A 135 3.14 -4.76 1.22
CA LEU A 135 2.43 -4.72 -0.05
C LEU A 135 1.37 -5.83 -0.12
N GLY A 136 0.14 -5.41 -0.46
CA GLY A 136 -0.93 -6.32 -0.85
C GLY A 136 -1.76 -6.87 0.31
N SER A 137 -2.79 -7.65 -0.04
CA SER A 137 -3.81 -8.12 0.92
C SER A 137 -4.05 -9.64 0.84
N ALA A 138 -3.21 -10.38 0.10
CA ALA A 138 -3.36 -11.83 -0.03
C ALA A 138 -2.97 -12.59 1.25
N TRP A 139 -2.02 -12.05 2.01
CA TRP A 139 -1.60 -12.56 3.32
C TRP A 139 -2.48 -12.04 4.47
N LYS A 140 -2.56 -12.82 5.56
CA LYS A 140 -3.35 -12.50 6.75
C LYS A 140 -2.51 -11.76 7.79
N THR A 141 -2.21 -10.50 7.53
CA THR A 141 -1.24 -9.72 8.35
C THR A 141 -1.86 -8.55 9.11
N VAL A 142 -3.16 -8.33 8.96
CA VAL A 142 -3.84 -7.18 9.57
C VAL A 142 -3.78 -7.20 11.10
N GLU A 143 -3.88 -8.39 11.71
CA GLU A 143 -3.88 -8.56 13.18
C GLU A 143 -2.50 -8.39 13.81
N ILE A 144 -1.42 -8.46 13.02
CA ILE A 144 -0.05 -8.36 13.54
C ILE A 144 0.51 -6.94 13.44
N ILE A 145 -0.22 -5.97 12.86
CA ILE A 145 0.28 -4.62 12.57
C ILE A 145 0.69 -3.89 13.85
N ASP A 146 -0.23 -3.74 14.81
CA ASP A 146 0.03 -3.06 16.09
C ASP A 146 1.20 -3.69 16.84
N ARG A 147 1.26 -5.03 16.81
CA ARG A 147 2.30 -5.78 17.47
C ARG A 147 3.66 -5.56 16.80
N LEU A 148 3.69 -5.55 15.47
CA LEU A 148 4.88 -5.25 14.69
C LEU A 148 5.39 -3.83 14.98
N GLU A 149 4.51 -2.83 15.03
CA GLU A 149 4.88 -1.46 15.39
C GLU A 149 5.45 -1.39 16.81
N LYS A 150 4.81 -2.02 17.79
CA LYS A 150 5.27 -2.06 19.18
C LYS A 150 6.63 -2.75 19.34
N GLU A 151 6.82 -3.89 18.68
CA GLU A 151 8.03 -4.70 18.81
C GLU A 151 9.24 -4.13 18.04
N THR A 152 9.00 -3.36 16.97
CA THR A 152 10.09 -2.78 16.15
C THR A 152 10.32 -1.29 16.41
N GLY A 153 9.33 -0.58 16.96
CA GLY A 153 9.32 0.87 17.05
C GLY A 153 9.10 1.59 15.71
N LEU A 154 8.89 0.85 14.61
CA LEU A 154 8.70 1.39 13.27
C LEU A 154 7.22 1.46 12.92
N THR A 155 6.79 2.56 12.30
CA THR A 155 5.42 2.69 11.80
C THR A 155 5.19 1.79 10.59
N VAL A 156 4.04 1.10 10.53
CA VAL A 156 3.70 0.15 9.48
C VAL A 156 2.68 0.75 8.50
N VAL A 157 3.03 0.75 7.21
CA VAL A 157 2.10 1.04 6.11
C VAL A 157 1.64 -0.28 5.49
N HIS A 158 0.44 -0.71 5.87
CA HIS A 158 -0.22 -1.90 5.33
C HIS A 158 -1.35 -1.56 4.35
N ALA A 159 -1.50 -2.32 3.26
CA ALA A 159 -2.43 -2.05 2.18
C ALA A 159 -3.94 -2.05 2.56
N GLY A 160 -4.29 -2.69 3.69
CA GLY A 160 -5.63 -2.66 4.27
C GLY A 160 -5.90 -1.32 4.98
N PRO A 161 -5.23 -1.03 6.11
CA PRO A 161 -5.33 0.23 6.83
C PRO A 161 -5.11 1.47 5.98
N ALA A 162 -4.10 1.49 5.11
CA ALA A 162 -3.85 2.63 4.23
C ALA A 162 -5.02 2.93 3.29
N ARG A 163 -5.68 1.89 2.78
CA ARG A 163 -6.86 2.03 1.92
C ARG A 163 -8.05 2.55 2.71
N THR A 164 -8.31 1.98 3.89
CA THR A 164 -9.40 2.43 4.77
C THR A 164 -9.20 3.89 5.15
N TRP A 165 -7.99 4.26 5.57
CA TRP A 165 -7.60 5.62 5.90
C TRP A 165 -7.88 6.61 4.76
N GLU A 166 -7.35 6.35 3.56
CA GLU A 166 -7.55 7.26 2.42
C GLU A 166 -9.00 7.31 1.94
N THR A 167 -9.70 6.18 1.96
CA THR A 167 -11.12 6.12 1.59
C THR A 167 -11.95 7.00 2.52
N GLN A 168 -11.74 6.89 3.83
CA GLN A 168 -12.41 7.74 4.80
C GLN A 168 -12.15 9.22 4.52
N LEU A 169 -10.87 9.62 4.41
CA LEU A 169 -10.52 11.02 4.18
C LEU A 169 -11.12 11.58 2.88
N ARG A 170 -11.13 10.81 1.79
CA ARG A 170 -11.71 11.24 0.51
C ARG A 170 -13.23 11.38 0.54
N LEU A 171 -13.90 10.61 1.39
CA LEU A 171 -15.35 10.70 1.62
C LEU A 171 -15.70 11.71 2.73
N GLY A 172 -14.74 12.49 3.23
CA GLY A 172 -14.97 13.47 4.29
C GLY A 172 -15.21 12.85 5.67
N LEU A 173 -14.86 11.58 5.86
CA LEU A 173 -15.01 10.84 7.11
C LEU A 173 -13.71 10.83 7.91
N ARG A 174 -13.83 10.84 9.23
CA ARG A 174 -12.71 10.64 10.17
C ARG A 174 -13.16 9.76 11.33
N HIS A 175 -13.00 8.45 11.18
CA HIS A 175 -13.25 7.47 12.23
C HIS A 175 -11.95 6.71 12.54
N PRO A 176 -11.22 7.12 13.59
CA PRO A 176 -10.03 6.40 14.05
C PRO A 176 -10.36 4.98 14.49
N ILE A 177 -9.50 4.02 14.11
CA ILE A 177 -9.66 2.60 14.43
C ILE A 177 -8.37 2.09 15.10
N GLN A 178 -8.50 1.67 16.36
CA GLN A 178 -7.39 1.10 17.13
C GLN A 178 -7.13 -0.34 16.71
N GLY A 179 -5.92 -0.86 16.95
CA GLY A 179 -5.58 -2.27 16.67
C GLY A 179 -5.00 -2.54 15.27
N TYR A 180 -4.97 -1.53 14.39
CA TYR A 180 -4.61 -1.70 12.97
C TYR A 180 -3.50 -0.75 12.50
N GLY A 181 -2.61 -0.37 13.41
CA GLY A 181 -1.47 0.49 13.21
C GLY A 181 -1.79 1.97 13.37
N ARG A 182 -0.71 2.74 13.58
CA ARG A 182 -0.73 4.18 13.82
C ARG A 182 -1.55 4.97 12.79
N LEU A 183 -1.48 4.57 11.51
CA LEU A 183 -2.16 5.28 10.42
C LEU A 183 -3.69 5.34 10.61
N LEU A 184 -4.32 4.23 11.03
CA LEU A 184 -5.75 4.22 11.32
C LEU A 184 -6.08 4.69 12.74
N ALA A 185 -5.17 4.48 13.70
CA ALA A 185 -5.38 4.91 15.08
C ALA A 185 -5.33 6.44 15.23
N GLU A 186 -4.48 7.12 14.47
CA GLU A 186 -4.29 8.58 14.54
C GLU A 186 -5.03 9.33 13.43
N MET A 187 -5.38 8.66 12.32
CA MET A 187 -6.01 9.28 11.13
C MET A 187 -5.33 10.61 10.70
N PRO A 188 -4.00 10.63 10.51
CA PRO A 188 -3.27 11.86 10.19
C PRO A 188 -3.65 12.39 8.80
N GLY A 189 -3.56 13.71 8.63
CA GLY A 189 -3.85 14.44 7.39
C GLY A 189 -5.26 14.97 7.33
#